data_AF-A0A2W6G378-F1
#
_entry.id   AF-A0A2W6G378-F1
#
_cell.length_a   1.000
_cell.length_b   1.000
_cell.length_c   1.000
_cell.angle_alpha   90.00
_cell.angle_beta   90.00
_cell.angle_gamma   90.00
#
_symmetry.space_group_name_H-M   'P 1'
#
loop_
_entity.id
_entity.type
_entity.pdbx_description
1 polymer ?
#
loop_
_entity_poly.entity_id
_entity_poly.type
_entity_poly.pdbx_seq_one_letter_code
_entity_poly.pdbx_strand_id
1 'polypeptide(L)'
;MAASRDNYDGVPYELLPRDSAEVTPVSAEHLRTRRERKESEHEFNIEPEWAVEAALDPAALLGDGGSTSRESVLVIGRSTSAPPLQYGEVGRVLAVYVIPATHPPDGRWFVVTAWTAGRRQWSAYWKEHPDG
;
A
#
# COMPACT_ATOMS: atom_id res chain seq x y z
N MET A 1 6.76 7.68 18.26
CA MET A 1 6.08 8.83 17.62
C MET A 1 5.06 8.27 16.64
N ALA A 2 3.91 8.91 16.47
CA ALA A 2 2.66 8.19 16.19
C ALA A 2 1.86 8.78 15.02
N ALA A 3 1.60 7.97 14.00
CA ALA A 3 0.43 8.09 13.14
C ALA A 3 -0.81 8.48 13.98
N SER A 4 -1.48 9.54 13.55
CA SER A 4 -2.83 9.91 14.00
C SER A 4 -3.80 9.71 12.85
N ARG A 5 -5.11 9.96 13.05
CA ARG A 5 -6.08 9.78 11.95
C ARG A 5 -5.76 10.60 10.70
N ASP A 6 -5.15 11.77 10.88
CA ASP A 6 -5.06 12.78 9.81
C ASP A 6 -3.62 13.13 9.43
N ASN A 7 -2.61 12.71 10.20
CA ASN A 7 -1.20 12.99 9.93
C ASN A 7 -0.24 11.90 10.43
N TYR A 8 0.97 11.89 9.86
CA TYR A 8 2.12 11.13 10.31
C TYR A 8 3.21 12.10 10.74
N ASP A 9 3.64 12.03 12.01
CA ASP A 9 4.65 12.95 12.58
C ASP A 9 4.37 14.44 12.34
N GLY A 10 3.09 14.83 12.42
CA GLY A 10 2.66 16.22 12.21
C GLY A 10 2.58 16.66 10.75
N VAL A 11 2.91 15.79 9.79
CA VAL A 11 2.73 16.02 8.36
C VAL A 11 1.41 15.40 7.89
N PRO A 12 0.48 16.16 7.28
CA PRO A 12 -0.72 15.61 6.68
C PRO A 12 -0.36 14.49 5.70
N TYR A 13 -1.12 13.40 5.73
CA TYR A 13 -0.82 12.22 4.91
C TYR A 13 -0.68 12.53 3.42
N GLU A 14 -1.52 13.40 2.88
CA GLU A 14 -1.51 13.86 1.49
C GLU A 14 -0.24 14.64 1.10
N LEU A 15 0.50 15.18 2.07
CA LEU A 15 1.73 15.94 1.86
C LEU A 15 3.00 15.12 2.11
N LEU A 16 2.88 13.83 2.44
CA LEU A 16 4.05 12.98 2.64
C LEU A 16 4.76 12.73 1.29
N PRO A 17 6.07 13.02 1.20
CA PRO A 17 6.83 12.71 0.00
C PRO A 17 6.86 11.18 -0.22
N ARG A 18 6.79 10.74 -1.48
CA ARG A 18 6.81 9.33 -1.89
C ARG A 18 7.64 9.17 -3.15
N ASP A 19 8.92 9.46 -3.01
CA ASP A 19 9.87 9.47 -4.13
C ASP A 19 10.35 8.06 -4.49
N SER A 20 10.50 7.20 -3.48
CA SER A 20 10.86 5.79 -3.71
C SER A 20 10.32 4.85 -2.65
N ALA A 21 10.12 3.59 -3.06
CA ALA A 21 9.71 2.51 -2.20
C ALA A 21 10.53 1.25 -2.52
N GLU A 22 10.98 0.56 -1.48
CA GLU A 22 11.78 -0.66 -1.58
C GLU A 22 11.15 -1.79 -0.77
N VAL A 23 11.40 -3.02 -1.20
CA VAL A 23 10.93 -4.23 -0.49
C VAL A 23 12.16 -4.98 0.01
N THR A 24 12.27 -5.16 1.32
CA THR A 24 13.34 -5.98 1.88
C THR A 24 13.16 -7.45 1.48
N PRO A 25 14.22 -8.28 1.44
CA PRO A 25 14.07 -9.71 1.12
C PRO A 25 13.05 -10.43 2.02
N VAL A 26 13.01 -10.09 3.32
CA VAL A 26 12.05 -10.64 4.28
C VAL A 26 10.62 -10.22 3.93
N SER A 27 10.40 -8.94 3.62
CA SER A 27 9.08 -8.46 3.18
C SER A 27 8.66 -9.11 1.85
N ALA A 28 9.59 -9.30 0.91
CA ALA A 28 9.31 -9.91 -0.38
C ALA A 28 8.83 -11.36 -0.23
N GLU A 29 9.50 -12.15 0.62
CA GLU A 29 9.05 -13.50 0.96
C GLU A 29 7.66 -13.48 1.63
N HIS A 30 7.44 -12.54 2.55
CA HIS A 30 6.17 -12.40 3.26
C HIS A 30 4.98 -12.08 2.33
N LEU A 31 5.22 -11.29 1.27
CA LEU A 31 4.25 -10.95 0.22
C LEU A 31 3.95 -12.16 -0.68
N ARG A 32 5.00 -12.87 -1.11
CA ARG A 32 4.88 -14.02 -2.02
C ARG A 32 4.28 -15.27 -1.37
N THR A 33 4.31 -15.35 -0.05
CA THR A 33 3.79 -16.50 0.72
C THR A 33 2.49 -16.18 1.46
N ARG A 34 1.84 -15.06 1.13
CA ARG A 34 0.69 -14.56 1.89
C ARG A 34 -0.48 -15.54 1.90
N ARG A 35 -0.83 -16.10 0.74
CA ARG A 35 -1.93 -17.04 0.57
C ARG A 35 -1.71 -18.30 1.39
N GLU A 36 -0.49 -18.86 1.34
CA GLU A 36 -0.10 -20.06 2.07
C GLU A 36 -0.18 -19.81 3.57
N ARG A 37 0.38 -18.70 4.07
CA ARG A 37 0.38 -18.37 5.51
C ARG A 37 -1.01 -18.07 6.07
N LYS A 38 -1.95 -17.63 5.23
CA LYS A 38 -3.33 -17.34 5.63
C LYS A 38 -4.27 -18.51 5.39
N GLU A 39 -3.79 -19.60 4.78
CA GLU A 39 -4.57 -20.79 4.45
C GLU A 39 -5.92 -20.44 3.79
N SER A 40 -5.92 -19.42 2.93
CA SER A 40 -7.13 -18.83 2.38
C SER A 40 -7.04 -18.75 0.87
N GLU A 41 -7.99 -19.40 0.18
CA GLU A 41 -8.12 -19.29 -1.28
C GLU A 41 -8.56 -17.92 -1.75
N HIS A 42 -9.05 -17.09 -0.83
CA HIS A 42 -9.42 -15.70 -1.09
C HIS A 42 -8.23 -14.74 -1.00
N GLU A 43 -7.10 -15.21 -0.45
CA GLU A 43 -5.87 -14.43 -0.40
C GLU A 43 -5.06 -14.62 -1.69
N PHE A 44 -4.32 -13.57 -2.05
CA PHE A 44 -3.58 -13.49 -3.29
C PHE A 44 -2.11 -13.21 -2.97
N ASN A 45 -1.22 -13.99 -3.57
CA ASN A 45 0.22 -13.73 -3.47
C ASN A 45 0.55 -12.48 -4.28
N ILE A 46 1.28 -11.57 -3.66
CA ILE A 46 1.62 -10.28 -4.26
C ILE A 46 3.09 -10.31 -4.62
N GLU A 47 3.41 -9.98 -5.87
CA GLU A 47 4.78 -9.73 -6.25
C GLU A 47 5.28 -8.39 -5.66
N PRO A 48 6.53 -8.34 -5.18
CA PRO A 48 7.13 -7.13 -4.60
C PRO A 48 6.97 -5.89 -5.48
N GLU A 49 7.14 -6.04 -6.79
CA GLU A 49 7.07 -4.97 -7.77
C GLU A 49 5.67 -4.34 -7.83
N TRP A 50 4.62 -5.15 -7.70
CA TRP A 50 3.24 -4.66 -7.64
C TRP A 50 2.98 -3.85 -6.36
N ALA A 51 3.55 -4.29 -5.24
CA ALA A 51 3.43 -3.55 -3.98
C ALA A 51 4.16 -2.19 -4.06
N VAL A 52 5.31 -2.15 -4.72
CA VAL A 52 6.06 -0.90 -4.97
C VAL A 52 5.28 0.05 -5.88
N GLU A 53 4.75 -0.45 -7.00
CA GLU A 53 3.92 0.36 -7.90
C GLU A 53 2.73 0.98 -7.17
N ALA A 54 1.99 0.19 -6.40
CA ALA A 54 0.86 0.69 -5.64
C ALA A 54 1.28 1.68 -4.54
N ALA A 55 2.44 1.48 -3.91
CA ALA A 55 2.97 2.41 -2.90
C ALA A 55 3.34 3.78 -3.50
N LEU A 56 3.80 3.79 -4.76
CA LEU A 56 4.25 4.98 -5.49
C LEU A 56 3.17 5.57 -6.41
N ASP A 57 1.98 4.99 -6.43
CA ASP A 57 0.87 5.50 -7.21
C ASP A 57 0.59 6.98 -6.87
N PRO A 58 0.72 7.91 -7.82
CA PRO A 58 0.46 9.34 -7.60
C PRO A 58 -0.96 9.62 -7.11
N ALA A 59 -1.92 8.76 -7.48
CA ALA A 59 -3.32 8.83 -7.11
C ALA A 59 -3.63 8.15 -5.75
N ALA A 60 -2.63 7.59 -5.07
CA ALA A 60 -2.89 6.80 -3.88
C ALA A 60 -3.50 7.63 -2.74
N LEU A 61 -4.37 6.97 -1.97
CA LEU A 61 -4.91 7.51 -0.73
C LEU A 61 -4.02 7.08 0.43
N LEU A 62 -3.63 8.03 1.27
CA LEU A 62 -2.78 7.77 2.44
C LEU A 62 -3.56 7.94 3.74
N GLY A 63 -3.23 7.15 4.75
CA GLY A 63 -3.82 7.29 6.07
C GLY A 63 -3.23 6.39 7.13
N ASP A 64 -3.80 6.46 8.33
CA ASP A 64 -3.54 5.50 9.39
C ASP A 64 -4.30 4.20 9.10
N GLY A 65 -3.58 3.09 8.97
CA GLY A 65 -4.20 1.76 8.86
C GLY A 65 -4.51 1.11 10.21
N GLY A 66 -4.29 1.81 11.32
CA GLY A 66 -4.51 1.30 12.67
C GLY A 66 -3.36 0.42 13.16
N SER A 67 -2.14 0.73 12.74
CA SER A 67 -0.96 0.03 13.25
C SER A 67 -0.77 0.30 14.74
N THR A 68 -0.62 -0.76 15.53
CA THR A 68 -0.40 -0.66 16.98
C THR A 68 0.84 0.16 17.31
N SER A 69 1.91 0.05 16.51
CA SER A 69 3.12 0.86 16.71
C SER A 69 2.95 2.29 16.20
N ARG A 70 1.97 2.53 15.34
CA ARG A 70 1.73 3.81 14.65
C ARG A 70 2.93 4.29 13.82
N GLU A 71 3.82 3.37 13.45
CA GLU A 71 5.03 3.65 12.67
C GLU A 71 4.81 3.45 11.17
N SER A 72 3.70 2.83 10.77
CA SER A 72 3.38 2.56 9.38
C SER A 72 2.29 3.46 8.83
N VAL A 73 2.42 3.82 7.57
CA VAL A 73 1.39 4.49 6.76
C VAL A 73 0.69 3.44 5.91
N LEU A 74 -0.64 3.51 5.84
CA LEU A 74 -1.43 2.76 4.88
C LEU A 74 -1.52 3.56 3.59
N VAL A 75 -1.16 2.92 2.48
CA VAL A 75 -1.30 3.45 1.12
C VAL A 75 -2.31 2.58 0.37
N ILE A 76 -3.33 3.21 -0.22
CA ILE A 76 -4.27 2.57 -1.13
C ILE A 76 -3.98 3.06 -2.54
N GLY A 77 -3.31 2.25 -3.35
CA GLY A 77 -2.87 2.65 -4.69
C GLY A 77 -3.02 1.52 -5.70
N ARG A 78 -2.93 1.86 -6.99
CA ARG A 78 -3.05 0.95 -8.12
C ARG A 78 -1.68 0.50 -8.60
N SER A 79 -1.50 -0.81 -8.73
CA SER A 79 -0.44 -1.38 -9.57
C SER A 79 -1.02 -1.70 -10.94
N THR A 80 -0.41 -1.18 -12.00
CA THR A 80 -0.83 -1.49 -13.38
C THR A 80 -0.33 -2.86 -13.85
N SER A 81 0.78 -3.33 -13.28
CA SER A 81 1.37 -4.62 -13.61
C SER A 81 0.70 -5.80 -12.89
N ALA A 82 -0.02 -5.55 -11.80
CA ALA A 82 -0.78 -6.58 -11.11
C ALA A 82 -1.95 -7.07 -11.97
N PRO A 83 -2.24 -8.39 -12.00
CA PRO A 83 -3.38 -8.90 -12.74
C PRO A 83 -4.69 -8.34 -12.14
N PRO A 84 -5.68 -7.99 -12.97
CA PRO A 84 -6.94 -7.45 -12.48
C PRO A 84 -7.73 -8.47 -11.65
N LEU A 85 -8.71 -7.99 -10.87
CA LEU A 85 -9.68 -8.88 -10.22
C LEU A 85 -10.75 -9.36 -11.21
N GLN A 86 -11.12 -8.50 -12.16
CA GLN A 86 -12.13 -8.80 -13.17
C GLN A 86 -11.52 -8.81 -14.58
N TYR A 87 -12.05 -9.68 -15.44
CA TYR A 87 -11.60 -9.78 -16.82
C TYR A 87 -11.92 -8.48 -17.59
N GLY A 88 -10.92 -7.91 -18.29
CA GLY A 88 -11.05 -6.67 -19.05
C GLY A 88 -10.60 -5.39 -18.33
N GLU A 89 -10.27 -5.46 -17.03
CA GLU A 89 -9.59 -4.37 -16.33
C GLU A 89 -8.06 -4.45 -16.49
N VAL A 90 -7.37 -3.34 -16.25
CA VAL A 90 -5.90 -3.30 -16.21
C VAL A 90 -5.46 -2.94 -14.80
N GLY A 91 -4.54 -3.71 -14.23
CA GLY A 91 -4.02 -3.44 -12.90
C GLY A 91 -4.95 -3.84 -11.77
N ARG A 92 -4.51 -3.58 -10.54
CA ARG A 92 -5.24 -3.88 -9.30
C ARG A 92 -4.96 -2.82 -8.24
N VAL A 93 -6.00 -2.42 -7.50
CA VAL A 93 -5.87 -1.58 -6.30
C VAL A 93 -5.41 -2.46 -5.13
N LEU A 94 -4.30 -2.08 -4.52
CA LEU A 94 -3.69 -2.74 -3.38
C LEU A 94 -3.70 -1.81 -2.17
N ALA A 95 -3.83 -2.43 -1.00
CA ALA A 95 -3.56 -1.80 0.27
C ALA A 95 -2.14 -2.21 0.71
N VAL A 96 -1.29 -1.22 0.96
CA VAL A 96 0.14 -1.40 1.22
C VAL A 96 0.49 -0.71 2.54
N TYR A 97 1.16 -1.43 3.43
CA TYR A 97 1.82 -0.81 4.57
C TYR A 97 3.25 -0.45 4.23
N VAL A 98 3.59 0.81 4.48
CA VAL A 98 4.94 1.33 4.36
C VAL A 98 5.43 1.93 5.67
N ILE A 99 6.72 1.85 5.91
CA ILE A 99 7.42 2.56 6.99
C ILE A 99 8.51 3.45 6.38
N PRO A 100 8.81 4.61 6.96
CA PRO A 100 9.81 5.48 6.36
C PRO A 100 11.21 4.89 6.57
N ALA A 101 12.09 5.07 5.58
CA ALA A 101 13.48 4.61 5.68
C ALA A 101 14.30 5.44 6.67
N THR A 102 13.87 6.69 6.90
CA THR A 102 14.48 7.63 7.83
C THR A 102 13.39 8.39 8.59
N HIS A 103 13.73 8.97 9.74
CA HIS A 103 12.80 9.80 10.52
C HIS A 103 13.43 11.19 10.76
N PRO A 104 12.77 12.29 10.36
CA PRO A 104 11.45 12.37 9.70
C PRO A 104 11.46 11.80 8.26
N PRO A 105 10.30 11.47 7.67
CA PRO A 105 10.22 10.90 6.32
C PRO A 105 10.80 11.85 5.27
N ASP A 106 11.73 11.35 4.47
CA ASP A 106 12.43 12.10 3.42
C ASP A 106 12.00 11.68 2.00
N GLY A 107 10.91 10.91 1.90
CA GLY A 107 10.38 10.41 0.62
C GLY A 107 10.72 8.96 0.31
N ARG A 108 11.59 8.33 1.10
CA ARG A 108 11.99 6.93 0.94
C ARG A 108 11.25 6.02 1.91
N TRP A 109 10.71 4.93 1.38
CA TRP A 109 9.83 4.04 2.14
C TRP A 109 10.23 2.56 1.98
N PHE A 110 9.99 1.78 3.03
CA PHE A 110 10.04 0.32 2.96
C PHE A 110 8.63 -0.25 2.99
N VAL A 111 8.32 -1.09 2.00
CA VAL A 111 7.10 -1.90 1.98
C VAL A 111 7.23 -3.01 3.02
N VAL A 112 6.29 -3.04 3.96
CA VAL A 112 6.20 -4.05 5.01
C VAL A 112 5.32 -5.22 4.57
N THR A 113 4.14 -4.91 4.03
CA THR A 113 3.20 -5.91 3.51
C THR A 113 2.17 -5.25 2.60
N ALA A 114 1.50 -6.04 1.79
CA ALA A 114 0.43 -5.60 0.91
C ALA A 114 -0.65 -6.69 0.83
N TRP A 115 -1.85 -6.27 0.43
CA TRP A 115 -2.98 -7.13 0.13
C TRP A 115 -3.92 -6.48 -0.88
N THR A 116 -4.80 -7.28 -1.49
CA THR A 116 -5.86 -6.75 -2.36
C THR A 116 -6.75 -5.79 -1.56
N ALA A 117 -6.97 -4.59 -2.09
CA ALA A 117 -7.85 -3.62 -1.43
C ALA A 117 -9.27 -4.19 -1.28
N GLY A 118 -9.85 -4.05 -0.08
CA GLY A 118 -11.23 -4.45 0.15
C GLY A 118 -12.21 -3.51 -0.56
N ARG A 119 -13.49 -3.92 -0.68
CA ARG A 119 -14.53 -3.17 -1.42
C ARG A 119 -14.62 -1.68 -1.04
N ARG A 120 -14.47 -1.35 0.24
CA ARG A 120 -14.51 0.04 0.72
C ARG A 120 -13.30 0.86 0.27
N GLN A 121 -12.10 0.28 0.34
CA GLN A 121 -10.85 0.91 -0.09
C GLN A 121 -10.84 1.10 -1.61
N TRP A 122 -11.25 0.07 -2.35
CA TRP A 122 -11.42 0.13 -3.80
C TRP A 122 -12.42 1.22 -4.20
N SER A 123 -13.58 1.28 -3.54
CA SER A 123 -14.60 2.30 -3.84
C SER A 123 -14.12 3.71 -3.48
N ALA A 124 -13.33 3.88 -2.42
CA ALA A 124 -12.76 5.18 -2.07
C ALA A 124 -11.74 5.64 -3.12
N TYR A 125 -10.84 4.74 -3.53
CA TYR A 125 -9.86 5.02 -4.57
C TYR A 125 -10.50 5.54 -5.86
N TRP A 126 -11.51 4.85 -6.38
CA TRP A 126 -12.19 5.28 -7.61
C TRP A 126 -13.16 6.45 -7.44
N LYS A 127 -13.65 6.71 -6.23
CA LYS A 127 -14.48 7.89 -5.97
C LYS A 127 -13.65 9.17 -6.16
N GLU A 128 -12.40 9.16 -5.75
CA GLU A 128 -11.47 10.27 -5.95
C GLU A 128 -10.89 10.29 -7.39
N HIS A 129 -11.08 9.20 -8.16
CA HIS A 129 -10.54 9.03 -9.52
C HIS A 129 -11.61 8.47 -10.49
N PRO A 130 -12.68 9.23 -10.80
CA PRO A 130 -13.80 8.74 -11.58
C PRO A 130 -13.47 8.43 -13.06
N ASP A 131 -12.38 8.97 -13.60
CA ASP A 131 -11.98 8.86 -15.02
C ASP A 131 -10.93 7.74 -15.28
N GLY A 132 -10.92 6.72 -14.43
CA GLY A 132 -9.90 5.66 -14.33
C GLY A 132 -9.46 4.88 -15.56
#